data_AF-A0A2N2CQY4-F1
#
_entry.id   AF-A0A2N2CQY4-F1
#
_cell.length_a   1.000
_cell.length_b   1.000
_cell.length_c   1.000
_cell.angle_alpha   90.00
_cell.angle_beta   90.00
_cell.angle_gamma   90.00
#
_symmetry.space_group_name_H-M   'P 1'
#
loop_
_entity.id
_entity.type
_entity.pdbx_description
1 polymer ?
#
loop_
_entity_poly.entity_id
_entity_poly.type
_entity_poly.pdbx_seq_one_letter_code
_entity_poly.pdbx_strand_id
1 'polypeptide(L)'
;MAALMVGTQVAMAALPNINIVSVLIILTVIVYGAKAFYSVAVFVLLEGMIYGFGPWFINYLYVWAILVGVALLCRKNENALIWAVIAGLFGLIFGLFCAIPYLFIGGPAMALSYWVSGIPFDITHCISNFVLTLLLINPLKKLLLKLRTAG
;
A
#
# COMPACT_ATOMS: atom_id res chain seq x y z
N MET A 1 -6.85 -9.99 7.62
CA MET A 1 -6.02 -8.85 7.19
C MET A 1 -6.79 -7.85 6.33
N ALA A 2 -7.53 -8.27 5.29
CA ALA A 2 -8.31 -7.36 4.45
C ALA A 2 -9.23 -6.40 5.25
N ALA A 3 -10.01 -6.90 6.20
CA ALA A 3 -10.87 -6.07 7.05
C ALA A 3 -10.09 -5.01 7.86
N LEU A 4 -8.88 -5.36 8.32
CA LEU A 4 -8.02 -4.41 9.03
C LEU A 4 -7.52 -3.32 8.06
N MET A 5 -7.12 -3.70 6.85
CA MET A 5 -6.71 -2.74 5.81
C MET A 5 -7.85 -1.75 5.51
N VAL A 6 -9.05 -2.24 5.20
CA VAL A 6 -10.23 -1.40 4.95
C VAL A 6 -10.55 -0.53 6.17
N GLY A 7 -10.65 -1.11 7.36
CA GLY A 7 -11.00 -0.38 8.58
C GLY A 7 -10.03 0.75 8.88
N THR A 8 -8.71 0.50 8.72
CA THR A 8 -7.71 1.55 8.90
C THR A 8 -7.71 2.59 7.78
N GLN A 9 -7.96 2.18 6.53
CA GLN A 9 -8.04 3.09 5.39
C GLN A 9 -9.22 4.06 5.56
N VAL A 10 -10.39 3.54 5.92
CA VAL A 10 -11.58 4.36 6.22
C VAL A 10 -11.34 5.27 7.44
N ALA A 11 -10.74 4.76 8.51
CA ALA A 11 -10.45 5.56 9.70
C ALA A 11 -9.44 6.69 9.43
N MET A 12 -8.51 6.48 8.49
CA MET A 12 -7.49 7.44 8.11
C MET A 12 -7.88 8.31 6.89
N ALA A 13 -9.10 8.17 6.36
CA ALA A 13 -9.54 8.87 5.15
C ALA A 13 -9.49 10.41 5.28
N ALA A 14 -9.53 10.95 6.51
CA ALA A 14 -9.39 12.37 6.77
C ALA A 14 -7.95 12.90 6.61
N LEU A 15 -6.95 12.02 6.59
CA LEU A 15 -5.53 12.38 6.46
C LEU A 15 -5.09 12.22 4.99
N PRO A 16 -4.71 13.31 4.31
CA PRO A 16 -4.37 13.24 2.89
C PRO A 16 -3.09 12.43 2.69
N ASN A 17 -3.19 11.33 1.93
CA ASN A 17 -2.07 10.46 1.54
C ASN A 17 -1.24 9.86 2.70
N ILE A 18 -1.79 9.85 3.91
CA ILE A 18 -1.23 9.14 5.05
C ILE A 18 -2.12 7.93 5.30
N ASN A 19 -1.59 6.74 5.09
CA ASN A 19 -2.30 5.49 5.38
C ASN A 19 -1.33 4.44 5.93
N ILE A 20 -1.88 3.45 6.64
CA ILE A 20 -1.12 2.31 7.15
C ILE A 20 -1.22 1.08 6.22
N VAL A 21 -1.89 1.21 5.07
CA VAL A 21 -2.19 0.09 4.17
C VAL A 21 -0.91 -0.58 3.67
N SER A 22 0.11 0.21 3.27
CA SER A 22 1.42 -0.32 2.87
C SER A 22 2.07 -1.17 3.97
N VAL A 23 2.03 -0.70 5.23
CA VAL A 23 2.55 -1.43 6.39
C VAL A 23 1.82 -2.76 6.56
N LEU A 24 0.49 -2.73 6.48
CA LEU A 24 -0.35 -3.92 6.65
C LEU A 24 -0.16 -4.92 5.51
N ILE A 25 0.06 -4.47 4.28
CA ILE A 25 0.35 -5.34 3.14
C ILE A 25 1.69 -6.04 3.36
N ILE A 26 2.75 -5.28 3.67
CA ILE A 26 4.08 -5.83 3.97
C ILE A 26 3.99 -6.83 5.13
N LEU A 27 3.31 -6.48 6.22
CA LEU A 27 3.11 -7.36 7.36
C LEU A 27 2.38 -8.65 6.98
N THR A 28 1.35 -8.54 6.14
CA THR A 28 0.61 -9.70 5.61
C THR A 28 1.52 -10.60 4.79
N VAL A 29 2.40 -10.03 3.96
CA VAL A 29 3.39 -10.79 3.19
C VAL A 29 4.38 -11.49 4.11
N ILE A 30 4.92 -10.82 5.12
CA ILE A 30 5.87 -11.41 6.07
C ILE A 30 5.24 -12.66 6.72
N VAL A 31 4.02 -12.55 7.23
CA VAL A 31 3.37 -13.62 7.99
C VAL A 31 2.77 -14.72 7.11
N TYR A 32 2.10 -14.37 6.01
CA TYR A 32 1.30 -15.29 5.20
C TYR A 32 1.89 -15.59 3.81
N GLY A 33 2.98 -14.91 3.41
CA GLY A 33 3.61 -15.09 2.11
C GLY A 33 2.67 -14.72 0.96
N ALA A 34 2.67 -15.53 -0.11
CA ALA A 34 1.90 -15.26 -1.32
C ALA A 34 0.38 -15.21 -1.09
N LYS A 35 -0.12 -15.77 0.02
CA LYS A 35 -1.54 -15.65 0.41
C LYS A 35 -1.97 -14.19 0.65
N ALA A 36 -1.01 -13.27 0.79
CA ALA A 36 -1.28 -11.83 0.85
C ALA A 36 -2.03 -11.31 -0.38
N PHE A 37 -1.82 -11.89 -1.57
CA PHE A 37 -2.57 -11.51 -2.79
C PHE A 37 -4.08 -11.63 -2.59
N TYR A 38 -4.56 -12.70 -1.94
CA TYR A 38 -5.98 -12.85 -1.64
C TYR A 38 -6.50 -11.77 -0.69
N SER A 39 -5.72 -11.43 0.35
CA SER A 39 -6.10 -10.35 1.28
C SER A 39 -6.17 -8.99 0.60
N VAL A 40 -5.22 -8.70 -0.29
CA VAL A 40 -5.18 -7.46 -1.06
C VAL A 40 -6.34 -7.41 -2.06
N ALA A 41 -6.64 -8.51 -2.75
CA ALA A 41 -7.77 -8.56 -3.68
C ALA A 41 -9.10 -8.24 -2.97
N VAL A 42 -9.34 -8.85 -1.80
CA VAL A 42 -10.54 -8.57 -0.99
C VAL A 42 -10.55 -7.11 -0.52
N PHE A 43 -9.41 -6.58 -0.08
CA PHE A 43 -9.30 -5.16 0.31
C PHE A 43 -9.69 -4.23 -0.85
N VAL A 44 -9.13 -4.42 -2.05
CA VAL A 44 -9.43 -3.57 -3.21
C VAL A 44 -10.90 -3.65 -3.60
N LEU A 45 -11.49 -4.86 -3.60
CA LEU A 45 -12.92 -5.03 -3.89
C LEU A 45 -13.81 -4.30 -2.89
N LEU A 46 -13.50 -4.38 -1.59
CA LEU A 46 -14.25 -3.69 -0.55
C LEU A 46 -14.12 -2.16 -0.67
N GLU A 47 -12.93 -1.65 -0.97
CA GLU A 47 -12.74 -0.22 -1.25
C GLU A 47 -13.62 0.23 -2.43
N GLY A 48 -13.68 -0.56 -3.51
CA GLY A 48 -14.54 -0.28 -4.66
C GLY A 48 -16.03 -0.30 -4.32
N MET A 49 -16.47 -1.17 -3.40
CA MET A 49 -17.85 -1.18 -2.93
C MET A 49 -18.19 0.03 -2.06
N ILE A 50 -17.23 0.54 -1.28
CA ILE A 50 -17.43 1.68 -0.35
C ILE A 50 -17.39 3.01 -1.11
N TYR A 51 -16.39 3.21 -1.97
CA TYR A 51 -16.10 4.49 -2.62
C TYR A 51 -16.51 4.53 -4.11
N GLY A 52 -17.04 3.43 -4.64
CA GLY A 52 -17.45 3.30 -6.04
C GLY A 52 -16.30 2.93 -6.98
N PHE A 53 -16.64 2.45 -8.18
CA PHE A 53 -15.64 2.03 -9.17
C PHE A 53 -15.28 3.20 -10.10
N GLY A 54 -14.05 3.71 -9.97
CA GLY A 54 -13.52 4.78 -10.82
C GLY A 54 -12.10 4.49 -11.34
N PRO A 55 -11.43 5.46 -12.00
CA PRO A 55 -10.06 5.28 -12.49
C PRO A 55 -9.06 4.87 -11.40
N TRP A 56 -9.26 5.34 -10.17
CA TRP A 56 -8.45 4.96 -9.01
C TRP A 56 -8.55 3.47 -8.66
N PHE A 57 -9.69 2.84 -8.91
CA PHE A 57 -9.88 1.41 -8.64
C PHE A 57 -8.96 0.57 -9.53
N ILE A 58 -8.81 0.96 -10.80
CA ILE A 58 -7.89 0.32 -11.75
C ILE A 58 -6.46 0.41 -11.24
N ASN A 59 -6.04 1.56 -10.69
CA ASN A 59 -4.72 1.72 -10.06
C ASN A 59 -4.52 0.70 -8.94
N TYR A 60 -5.51 0.54 -8.07
CA TYR A 60 -5.40 -0.32 -6.89
C TYR A 60 -5.26 -1.81 -7.25
N LEU A 61 -5.80 -2.24 -8.40
CA LEU A 61 -5.69 -3.64 -8.84
C LEU A 61 -4.23 -4.10 -9.03
N TYR A 62 -3.37 -3.24 -9.56
CA TYR A 62 -1.97 -3.61 -9.83
C TYR A 62 -0.98 -3.00 -8.84
N VAL A 63 -1.21 -1.78 -8.34
CA VAL A 63 -0.25 -1.09 -7.47
C VAL A 63 -0.01 -1.88 -6.19
N TRP A 64 -1.08 -2.35 -5.54
CA TRP A 64 -0.94 -3.17 -4.34
C TRP A 64 -0.38 -4.57 -4.63
N ALA A 65 -0.68 -5.15 -5.80
CA ALA A 65 -0.09 -6.41 -6.23
C ALA A 65 1.43 -6.31 -6.46
N ILE A 66 1.90 -5.18 -7.02
CA ILE A 66 3.33 -4.88 -7.15
C ILE A 66 4.00 -4.83 -5.77
N LEU A 67 3.40 -4.14 -4.80
CA LEU A 67 3.94 -4.09 -3.43
C LEU A 67 4.03 -5.48 -2.80
N VAL A 68 3.01 -6.33 -2.99
CA VAL A 68 3.07 -7.73 -2.53
C VAL A 68 4.22 -8.47 -3.20
N GLY A 69 4.39 -8.33 -4.52
CA GLY A 69 5.49 -8.94 -5.26
C GLY A 69 6.87 -8.53 -4.75
N VAL A 70 7.11 -7.23 -4.60
CA VAL A 70 8.37 -6.69 -4.04
C VAL A 70 8.59 -7.20 -2.61
N ALA A 71 7.55 -7.18 -1.78
CA ALA A 71 7.65 -7.67 -0.41
C ALA A 71 7.92 -9.18 -0.33
N LEU A 72 7.45 -9.97 -1.30
CA LEU A 72 7.74 -11.41 -1.36
C LEU A 72 9.21 -11.67 -1.64
N LEU A 73 9.81 -10.92 -2.55
CA LEU A 73 11.24 -11.01 -2.86
C LEU A 73 12.10 -10.68 -1.63
N CYS A 74 11.70 -9.68 -0.87
CA CYS A 74 12.40 -9.25 0.34
C CYS A 74 11.96 -9.99 1.61
N ARG A 75 11.05 -10.96 1.54
CA ARG A 75 10.35 -11.55 2.70
C ARG A 75 11.28 -12.13 3.77
N LYS A 76 12.45 -12.65 3.37
CA LYS A 76 13.43 -13.23 4.30
C LYS A 76 14.17 -12.17 5.14
N ASN A 77 14.02 -10.89 4.81
CA ASN A 77 14.62 -9.81 5.58
C ASN A 77 13.87 -9.56 6.91
N GLU A 78 14.63 -9.39 7.97
CA GLU A 78 14.11 -9.05 9.30
C GLU A 78 14.32 -7.59 9.69
N ASN A 79 15.11 -6.83 8.93
CA ASN A 79 15.45 -5.45 9.26
C ASN A 79 14.27 -4.50 8.94
N ALA A 80 13.74 -3.85 9.97
CA ALA A 80 12.65 -2.87 9.86
C ALA A 80 13.02 -1.66 8.98
N LEU A 81 14.29 -1.24 8.95
CA LEU A 81 14.74 -0.14 8.12
C LEU A 81 14.59 -0.46 6.63
N ILE A 82 14.91 -1.69 6.22
CA ILE A 82 14.74 -2.12 4.83
C ILE A 82 13.26 -2.10 4.45
N TRP A 83 12.38 -2.57 5.34
CA TRP A 83 10.93 -2.49 5.12
C TRP A 83 10.44 -1.04 5.00
N ALA A 84 10.96 -0.14 5.84
CA ALA A 84 10.64 1.28 5.78
C ALA A 84 11.09 1.91 4.46
N VAL A 85 12.30 1.60 3.99
CA VAL A 85 12.80 2.05 2.68
C VAL A 85 11.92 1.54 1.55
N ILE A 86 11.56 0.24 1.54
CA ILE A 86 10.66 -0.33 0.53
C ILE A 86 9.32 0.41 0.52
N ALA A 87 8.70 0.62 1.68
CA ALA A 87 7.41 1.29 1.80
C ALA A 87 7.48 2.77 1.39
N GLY A 88 8.55 3.46 1.77
CA GLY A 88 8.80 4.87 1.41
C GLY A 88 9.02 5.04 -0.09
N LEU A 89 9.91 4.24 -0.70
CA LEU A 89 10.14 4.25 -2.14
C LEU A 89 8.86 3.92 -2.92
N PHE A 90 8.08 2.95 -2.44
CA PHE A 90 6.78 2.63 -3.03
C PHE A 90 5.81 3.81 -2.96
N GLY A 91 5.78 4.53 -1.84
CA GLY A 91 5.00 5.75 -1.69
C GLY A 91 5.43 6.86 -2.64
N LEU A 92 6.74 7.02 -2.87
CA LEU A 92 7.30 8.02 -3.77
C LEU A 92 6.94 7.76 -5.25
N ILE A 93 6.85 6.49 -5.65
CA ILE A 93 6.48 6.11 -7.03
C ILE A 93 4.98 5.83 -7.19
N PHE A 94 4.18 6.03 -6.15
CA PHE A 94 2.75 5.71 -6.16
C PHE A 94 1.98 6.56 -7.17
N GLY A 95 2.23 7.87 -7.20
CA GLY A 95 1.65 8.80 -8.17
C GLY A 95 2.06 8.48 -9.60
N LEU A 96 3.31 8.02 -9.82
CA LEU A 96 3.77 7.56 -11.13
C LEU A 96 2.93 6.37 -11.61
N PHE A 97 2.68 5.38 -10.73
CA PHE A 97 1.78 4.29 -11.09
C PHE A 97 0.36 4.78 -11.34
N CYS A 98 -0.15 5.71 -10.53
CA CYS A 98 -1.49 6.26 -10.72
C CYS A 98 -1.66 7.05 -12.01
N ALA A 99 -0.57 7.53 -12.61
CA ALA A 99 -0.58 8.23 -13.89
C ALA A 99 -0.78 7.30 -15.10
N ILE A 100 -0.56 5.98 -14.95
CA ILE A 100 -0.58 5.04 -16.09
C ILE A 100 -1.94 5.01 -16.80
N PRO A 101 -3.11 4.88 -16.13
CA PRO A 101 -4.38 4.90 -16.84
C PRO A 101 -4.63 6.18 -17.62
N TYR A 102 -4.11 7.31 -17.13
CA TYR A 102 -4.27 8.61 -17.81
C TYR A 102 -3.53 8.69 -19.14
N LEU A 103 -2.51 7.84 -19.38
CA LEU A 103 -1.89 7.69 -20.70
C LEU A 103 -2.90 7.21 -21.74
N PHE A 104 -3.82 6.33 -21.33
CA PHE A 104 -4.84 5.75 -22.21
C PHE A 104 -6.11 6.59 -22.29
N ILE A 105 -6.39 7.40 -21.27
CA ILE A 105 -7.58 8.26 -21.23
C ILE A 105 -7.35 9.57 -22.01
N GLY A 106 -6.23 10.25 -21.77
CA GLY A 106 -5.98 11.59 -22.31
C GLY A 106 -4.56 11.81 -22.85
N GLY A 107 -3.79 10.74 -23.02
CA GLY A 107 -2.47 10.77 -23.65
C GLY A 107 -1.32 11.21 -22.72
N PRO A 108 -0.09 11.28 -23.27
CA PRO A 108 1.12 11.55 -22.50
C PRO A 108 1.10 12.87 -21.73
N ALA A 109 0.51 13.93 -22.29
CA ALA A 109 0.44 15.23 -21.64
C ALA A 109 -0.44 15.20 -20.38
N MET A 110 -1.58 14.50 -20.42
CA MET A 110 -2.46 14.35 -19.26
C MET A 110 -1.78 13.54 -18.15
N ALA A 111 -1.15 12.41 -18.49
CA ALA A 111 -0.44 11.59 -17.52
C ALA A 111 0.73 12.34 -16.86
N LEU A 112 1.53 13.08 -17.65
CA LEU A 112 2.63 13.89 -17.14
C LEU A 112 2.12 15.00 -16.22
N SER A 113 1.06 15.71 -16.62
CA SER A 113 0.46 16.75 -15.80
C SER A 113 -0.08 16.20 -14.48
N TYR A 114 -0.78 15.06 -14.51
CA TYR A 114 -1.26 14.37 -13.32
C TYR A 114 -0.10 14.02 -12.39
N TRP A 115 0.95 13.37 -12.92
CA TRP A 115 2.09 12.95 -12.12
C TRP A 115 2.83 14.15 -11.48
N VAL A 116 3.11 15.19 -12.26
CA VAL A 116 3.80 16.40 -11.75
C VAL A 116 2.98 17.08 -10.64
N SER A 117 1.66 17.18 -10.81
CA SER A 117 0.77 17.72 -9.77
C SER A 117 0.70 16.82 -8.53
N GLY A 118 1.00 15.54 -8.68
CA GLY A 118 1.02 14.53 -7.62
C GLY A 118 2.25 14.54 -6.73
N ILE A 119 3.35 15.18 -7.13
CA ILE A 119 4.64 15.11 -6.41
C ILE A 119 4.55 15.48 -4.93
N PRO A 120 3.85 16.55 -4.50
CA PRO A 120 3.73 16.87 -3.07
C PRO A 120 3.05 15.75 -2.27
N PHE A 121 2.07 15.09 -2.90
CA PHE A 121 1.37 13.95 -2.33
C PHE A 121 2.25 12.71 -2.26
N ASP A 122 3.05 12.45 -3.30
CA ASP A 122 4.03 11.34 -3.33
C ASP A 122 5.11 11.53 -2.25
N ILE A 123 5.57 12.75 -2.00
CA ILE A 123 6.50 13.06 -0.90
C ILE A 123 5.85 12.77 0.45
N THR A 124 4.61 13.24 0.65
CA THR A 124 3.86 12.98 1.88
C THR A 124 3.69 11.48 2.11
N HIS A 125 3.30 10.75 1.07
CA HIS A 125 3.09 9.31 1.09
C HIS A 125 4.40 8.54 1.37
N CYS A 126 5.51 8.99 0.78
CA CYS A 126 6.85 8.44 1.02
C CYS A 126 7.24 8.58 2.50
N ILE A 127 7.17 9.80 3.04
CA ILE A 127 7.55 10.08 4.43
C ILE A 127 6.66 9.30 5.39
N SER A 128 5.33 9.34 5.20
CA SER A 128 4.40 8.62 6.06
C SER A 128 4.63 7.12 6.02
N ASN A 129 4.79 6.53 4.84
CA ASN A 129 5.02 5.09 4.72
C ASN A 129 6.34 4.68 5.35
N PHE A 130 7.41 5.46 5.15
CA PHE A 130 8.70 5.19 5.76
C PHE A 130 8.60 5.21 7.29
N VAL A 131 8.08 6.30 7.86
CA VAL A 131 7.98 6.49 9.32
C VAL A 131 7.05 5.46 9.94
N LEU A 132 5.85 5.27 9.40
CA LEU A 132 4.88 4.31 9.93
C LEU A 132 5.41 2.88 9.85
N THR A 133 6.05 2.49 8.75
CA THR A 133 6.63 1.15 8.63
C THR A 133 7.74 0.95 9.64
N LEU A 134 8.66 1.92 9.77
CA LEU A 134 9.79 1.82 10.69
C LEU A 134 9.33 1.63 12.14
N LEU A 135 8.30 2.39 12.56
CA LEU A 135 7.77 2.35 13.92
C LEU A 135 6.90 1.10 14.17
N LEU A 136 6.09 0.69 13.19
CA LEU A 136 4.99 -0.25 13.43
C LEU A 136 5.29 -1.68 12.97
N ILE A 137 6.21 -1.92 12.03
CA ILE A 137 6.36 -3.26 11.43
C ILE A 137 6.76 -4.32 12.47
N ASN A 138 7.68 -3.98 13.36
CA ASN A 138 8.15 -4.88 14.42
C ASN A 138 7.11 -5.14 15.52
N PRO A 139 6.50 -4.12 16.16
CA PRO A 139 5.49 -4.37 17.18
C PRO A 139 4.27 -5.11 16.60
N LEU A 140 3.83 -4.77 15.38
CA LEU A 140 2.70 -5.46 14.74
C LEU A 140 3.06 -6.91 14.37
N LYS A 141 4.28 -7.19 13.88
CA LYS A 141 4.75 -8.56 13.62
C LYS A 141 4.71 -9.41 14.89
N LYS A 142 5.22 -8.90 16.01
CA LYS A 142 5.19 -9.60 17.30
C LYS A 142 3.76 -9.88 17.76
N LEU A 143 2.89 -8.88 17.70
CA LEU A 143 1.48 -9.01 18.07
C LEU A 143 0.77 -10.07 17.21
N LEU A 144 0.91 -9.99 15.90
CA LEU A 144 0.21 -10.90 14.97
C LEU A 144 0.67 -12.35 15.13
N LEU A 145 1.96 -12.58 15.36
CA LEU A 145 2.48 -13.91 15.64
C LEU A 145 1.94 -14.46 16.96
N LYS A 146 1.84 -13.65 18.02
CA LYS A 146 1.26 -14.05 19.30
C LYS A 146 -0.22 -14.42 19.17
N LEU A 147 -1.00 -13.63 18.44
CA LEU A 147 -2.42 -13.91 18.18
C LEU A 147 -2.61 -15.20 17.37
N ARG A 148 -1.71 -15.47 16.43
CA ARG A 148 -1.75 -16.70 15.62
C ARG A 148 -1.47 -17.96 16.45
N THR A 149 -0.62 -17.89 17.47
CA THR A 149 -0.32 -19.03 18.34
C THR A 149 -1.36 -19.27 19.43
N ALA A 150 -2.27 -18.31 19.65
CA ALA A 150 -3.28 -18.36 20.70
C ALA A 150 -4.63 -18.94 20.25
N GLY A 151 -4.79 -19.25 18.96
CA GLY A 151 -5.97 -19.89 18.37
C GLY A 151 -5.58 -21.15 17.63
#